data_AF-A0A4D7QM83-F1
#
_entry.id   AF-A0A4D7QM83-F1
#
_cell.length_a   1.000
_cell.length_b   1.000
_cell.length_c   1.000
_cell.angle_alpha   90.00
_cell.angle_beta   90.00
_cell.angle_gamma   90.00
#
_symmetry.space_group_name_H-M   'P 1'
#
loop_
_entity.id
_entity.type
_entity.pdbx_description
1 polymer ?
#
loop_
_entity_poly.entity_id
_entity_poly.type
_entity_poly.pdbx_seq_one_letter_code
_entity_poly.pdbx_strand_id
1 'polypeptide(L)'
;MAPKTGKTISRKSTTGQFVTVGPRGTVRTASYFGKDGLVVIERVADRFGVSKAQLADTMGVKPETFHRTARANAPKTQGRVTEMVEIVARVSDWAGGEKQALAWYRAEPLPAFGGRTAESLVKDGKAGPLRDWLDHVATGGFA
;
A
#
# COMPACT_ATOMS: atom_id res chain seq x y z
N MET A 1 -14.71 44.44 47.91
CA MET A 1 -14.54 45.24 46.68
C MET A 1 -13.53 44.53 45.78
N ALA A 2 -14.02 43.88 44.71
CA ALA A 2 -13.30 43.42 43.50
C ALA A 2 -12.07 42.45 43.65
N PRO A 3 -11.53 41.83 42.58
CA PRO A 3 -12.02 40.53 42.09
C PRO A 3 -10.95 39.49 41.65
N LYS A 4 -11.43 38.25 41.48
CA LYS A 4 -11.07 37.15 40.56
C LYS A 4 -9.67 37.08 39.93
N THR A 5 -9.07 35.88 39.98
CA THR A 5 -8.33 35.33 38.81
C THR A 5 -8.38 33.80 38.80
N GLY A 6 -8.99 33.23 37.76
CA GLY A 6 -8.99 31.80 37.48
C GLY A 6 -7.66 31.38 36.86
N LYS A 7 -7.15 30.20 37.26
CA LYS A 7 -5.95 29.61 36.67
C LYS A 7 -6.33 28.37 35.86
N THR A 8 -6.28 28.54 34.55
CA THR A 8 -6.40 27.52 33.51
C THR A 8 -5.40 26.39 33.74
N ILE A 9 -5.90 25.16 33.95
CA ILE A 9 -5.06 23.96 34.00
C ILE A 9 -4.80 23.53 32.56
N SER A 10 -3.60 23.88 32.06
CA SER A 10 -3.07 23.40 30.78
C SER A 10 -2.78 21.90 30.90
N ARG A 11 -3.66 21.07 30.35
CA ARG A 11 -3.39 19.64 30.11
C ARG A 11 -2.45 19.54 28.92
N LYS A 12 -1.16 19.27 29.17
CA LYS A 12 -0.25 18.80 28.15
C LYS A 12 -0.62 17.36 27.81
N SER A 13 -1.28 17.18 26.68
CA SER A 13 -1.52 15.86 26.10
C SER A 13 -0.18 15.27 25.68
N THR A 14 0.33 14.33 26.47
CA THR A 14 1.44 13.45 26.11
C THR A 14 1.07 12.70 24.85
N THR A 15 1.73 13.06 23.75
CA THR A 15 1.76 12.33 22.48
C THR A 15 1.88 10.83 22.76
N GLY A 16 0.84 10.08 22.42
CA GLY A 16 0.81 8.63 22.50
C GLY A 16 1.89 8.05 21.60
N GLN A 17 2.97 7.60 22.22
CA GLN A 17 3.88 6.63 21.65
C GLN A 17 3.35 5.24 22.02
N PHE A 18 3.78 4.23 21.26
CA PHE A 18 3.51 2.79 21.36
C PHE A 18 2.35 2.25 20.52
N VAL A 19 2.69 1.94 19.25
CA VAL A 19 2.38 0.63 18.70
C VAL A 19 3.71 0.01 18.27
N THR A 20 4.31 -0.77 19.16
CA THR A 20 5.37 -1.73 18.80
C THR A 20 4.67 -3.06 18.59
N VAL A 21 4.53 -3.50 17.34
CA VAL A 21 4.15 -4.87 17.01
C VAL A 21 5.43 -5.62 16.64
N GLY A 22 5.59 -6.81 17.24
CA GLY A 22 6.81 -7.59 17.32
C GLY A 22 7.35 -8.20 16.01
N PRO A 23 8.43 -8.99 16.09
CA PRO A 23 9.25 -9.33 14.95
C PRO A 23 8.66 -10.49 14.15
N ARG A 24 7.95 -10.19 13.06
CA ARG A 24 7.88 -10.99 11.83
C ARG A 24 7.70 -10.00 10.67
N GLY A 25 8.79 -9.77 9.94
CA GLY A 25 8.87 -9.16 8.61
C GLY A 25 7.92 -8.01 8.28
N THR A 26 8.02 -6.87 8.97
CA THR A 26 7.37 -5.64 8.47
C THR A 26 7.92 -5.32 7.09
N VAL A 27 7.13 -5.57 6.04
CA VAL A 27 7.50 -5.23 4.67
C VAL A 27 7.55 -3.72 4.57
N ARG A 28 8.76 -3.16 4.66
CA ARG A 28 8.96 -1.71 4.55
C ARG A 28 8.73 -1.30 3.10
N THR A 29 7.64 -0.62 2.81
CA THR A 29 7.37 -0.05 1.47
C THR A 29 8.56 0.74 0.93
N ALA A 30 9.27 1.48 1.78
CA ALA A 30 10.50 2.22 1.46
C ALA A 30 11.55 1.39 0.71
N SER A 31 11.60 0.08 0.96
CA SER A 31 12.56 -0.80 0.33
C SER A 31 12.30 -1.07 -1.15
N TYR A 32 11.14 -0.69 -1.72
CA TYR A 32 10.91 -0.74 -3.17
C TYR A 32 11.38 0.50 -3.92
N PHE A 33 11.65 1.59 -3.20
CA PHE A 33 11.96 2.89 -3.79
C PHE A 33 13.47 3.10 -3.98
N GLY A 34 13.82 3.84 -5.02
CA GLY A 34 15.14 4.37 -5.27
C GLY A 34 15.41 5.63 -4.44
N LYS A 35 16.63 6.14 -4.52
CA LYS A 35 17.01 7.41 -3.86
C LYS A 35 16.29 8.62 -4.46
N ASP A 36 15.79 8.47 -5.68
CA ASP A 36 15.00 9.43 -6.45
C ASP A 36 13.51 9.41 -6.07
N GLY A 37 13.09 8.55 -5.14
CA GLY A 37 11.69 8.41 -4.73
C GLY A 37 10.83 7.66 -5.74
N LEU A 38 11.42 7.06 -6.78
CA LEU A 38 10.72 6.24 -7.76
C LEU A 38 10.76 4.77 -7.37
N VAL A 39 9.72 4.02 -7.75
CA VAL A 39 9.70 2.58 -7.57
C VAL A 39 10.67 1.92 -8.55
N VAL A 40 11.59 1.12 -8.01
CA VAL A 40 12.56 0.35 -8.80
C VAL A 40 11.90 -0.94 -9.26
N ILE A 41 11.46 -0.98 -10.53
CA ILE A 41 10.68 -2.09 -11.12
C ILE A 41 11.36 -3.46 -10.96
N GLU A 42 12.68 -3.55 -11.18
CA GLU A 42 13.42 -4.82 -10.99
C GLU A 42 13.28 -5.34 -9.57
N ARG A 43 13.48 -4.46 -8.59
CA ARG A 43 13.42 -4.83 -7.17
C ARG A 43 12.03 -5.32 -6.77
N VAL A 44 10.98 -4.74 -7.36
CA VAL A 44 9.60 -5.20 -7.14
C VAL A 44 9.40 -6.59 -7.75
N ALA A 45 9.82 -6.78 -9.00
CA ALA A 45 9.69 -8.05 -9.72
C ALA A 45 10.43 -9.19 -8.99
N ASP A 46 11.69 -8.95 -8.61
CA ASP A 46 12.52 -9.91 -7.88
C ASP A 46 11.88 -10.36 -6.58
N ARG A 47 11.39 -9.39 -5.79
CA ARG A 47 10.88 -9.69 -4.46
C ARG A 47 9.54 -10.42 -4.48
N PHE A 48 8.69 -10.07 -5.45
CA PHE A 48 7.46 -10.79 -5.71
C PHE A 48 7.68 -12.13 -6.42
N GLY A 49 8.90 -12.39 -6.92
CA GLY A 49 9.24 -13.62 -7.64
C GLY A 49 8.51 -13.75 -8.97
N VAL A 50 8.31 -12.63 -9.67
CA VAL A 50 7.65 -12.56 -10.98
C VAL A 50 8.56 -11.91 -12.00
N SER A 51 8.33 -12.18 -13.28
CA SER A 51 9.05 -11.47 -14.35
C SER A 51 8.57 -10.02 -14.45
N LYS A 52 9.41 -9.13 -15.00
CA LYS A 52 9.00 -7.77 -15.37
C LYS A 52 7.78 -7.74 -16.29
N ALA A 53 7.68 -8.69 -17.21
CA ALA A 53 6.54 -8.78 -18.13
C ALA A 53 5.25 -9.13 -17.39
N GLN A 54 5.31 -10.05 -16.44
CA GLN A 54 4.18 -10.40 -15.59
C GLN A 54 3.79 -9.25 -14.66
N LEU A 55 4.78 -8.52 -14.11
CA LEU A 55 4.51 -7.31 -13.34
C LEU A 55 3.81 -6.23 -14.20
N ALA A 56 4.21 -6.07 -15.46
CA ALA A 56 3.58 -5.14 -16.39
C ALA A 56 2.11 -5.50 -16.66
N ASP A 57 1.84 -6.80 -16.83
CA ASP A 57 0.48 -7.33 -16.99
C ASP A 57 -0.39 -7.06 -15.75
N THR A 58 0.14 -7.30 -14.55
CA THR A 58 -0.50 -6.94 -13.27
C THR A 58 -0.78 -5.43 -13.18
N MET A 59 0.09 -4.59 -13.75
CA MET A 59 -0.13 -3.14 -13.84
C MET A 59 -1.03 -2.73 -15.02
N GLY A 60 -1.47 -3.65 -15.88
CA GLY A 60 -2.30 -3.33 -17.05
C GLY A 60 -1.57 -2.38 -18.01
N VAL A 61 -0.25 -2.54 -18.14
CA VAL A 61 0.59 -1.82 -19.11
C VAL A 61 1.29 -2.82 -20.01
N LYS A 62 1.66 -2.40 -21.23
CA LYS A 62 2.44 -3.27 -22.12
C LYS A 62 3.83 -3.53 -21.52
N PRO A 63 4.41 -4.74 -21.66
CA PRO A 63 5.75 -5.05 -21.16
C PRO A 63 6.85 -4.06 -21.59
N GLU A 64 6.77 -3.54 -22.83
CA GLU A 64 7.66 -2.51 -23.38
C GLU A 64 7.76 -1.23 -22.51
N THR A 65 6.71 -0.93 -21.74
CA THR A 65 6.67 0.22 -20.81
C THR A 65 7.78 0.13 -19.77
N PHE A 66 8.09 -1.07 -19.29
CA PHE A 66 9.11 -1.30 -18.26
C PHE A 66 10.52 -1.49 -18.83
N HIS A 67 10.66 -1.67 -20.14
CA HIS A 67 11.97 -1.74 -20.80
C HIS A 67 12.57 -0.35 -21.09
N ARG A 68 11.73 0.69 -21.16
CA ARG A 68 12.19 2.06 -21.42
C ARG A 68 12.12 2.90 -20.16
N THR A 69 13.26 3.34 -19.63
CA THR A 69 13.36 4.11 -18.38
C THR A 69 12.40 5.31 -18.34
N ALA A 70 12.33 6.10 -19.43
CA ALA A 70 11.43 7.25 -19.50
C ALA A 70 9.94 6.88 -19.38
N ARG A 71 9.54 5.69 -19.84
CA ARG A 71 8.15 5.19 -19.76
C ARG A 71 7.85 4.53 -18.43
N ALA A 72 8.82 3.81 -17.88
CA ALA A 72 8.76 3.25 -16.53
C ALA A 72 8.65 4.36 -15.48
N ASN A 73 9.34 5.48 -15.67
CA ASN A 73 9.36 6.63 -14.75
C ASN A 73 8.23 7.63 -15.00
N ALA A 74 7.39 7.41 -16.01
CA ALA A 74 6.27 8.30 -16.28
C ALA A 74 5.32 8.37 -15.07
N PRO A 75 4.80 9.55 -14.68
CA PRO A 75 4.02 9.72 -13.46
C PRO A 75 2.84 8.75 -13.33
N LYS A 76 2.12 8.47 -14.42
CA LYS A 76 1.01 7.50 -14.43
C LYS A 76 1.47 6.07 -14.13
N THR A 77 2.60 5.66 -14.71
CA THR A 77 3.19 4.33 -14.49
C THR A 77 3.66 4.20 -13.04
N GLN A 78 4.37 5.21 -12.55
CA GLN A 78 4.90 5.26 -11.19
C GLN A 78 3.79 5.31 -10.13
N GLY A 79 2.73 6.08 -10.38
CA GLY A 79 1.54 6.12 -9.52
C GLY A 79 0.92 4.73 -9.37
N ARG A 80 0.68 4.03 -10.49
CA ARG A 80 0.06 2.71 -10.45
C ARG A 80 0.91 1.65 -9.76
N VAL A 81 2.22 1.62 -10.04
CA VAL A 81 3.11 0.65 -9.37
C VAL A 81 3.26 0.98 -7.89
N THR A 82 3.31 2.26 -7.52
CA THR A 82 3.27 2.71 -6.12
C THR A 82 2.01 2.24 -5.44
N GLU A 83 0.87 2.40 -6.11
CA GLU A 83 -0.41 2.00 -5.55
C GLU A 83 -0.47 0.52 -5.22
N MET A 84 -0.01 -0.32 -6.16
CA MET A 84 0.03 -1.75 -5.94
C MET A 84 1.03 -2.14 -4.84
N VAL A 85 2.26 -1.63 -4.84
CA VAL A 85 3.25 -2.05 -3.81
C VAL A 85 2.82 -1.64 -2.41
N GLU A 86 2.14 -0.50 -2.26
CA GLU A 86 1.58 -0.08 -0.97
C GLU A 86 0.46 -1.00 -0.51
N ILE A 87 -0.44 -1.41 -1.42
CA ILE A 87 -1.50 -2.38 -1.10
C ILE A 87 -0.89 -3.75 -0.77
N VAL A 88 0.01 -4.27 -1.59
CA VAL A 88 0.64 -5.58 -1.40
C VAL A 88 1.46 -5.62 -0.11
N ALA A 89 2.21 -4.57 0.21
CA ALA A 89 2.97 -4.50 1.47
C ALA A 89 2.04 -4.48 2.68
N ARG A 90 0.96 -3.69 2.64
CA ARG A 90 -0.04 -3.62 3.70
C ARG A 90 -0.67 -4.98 3.98
N VAL A 91 -0.98 -5.72 2.92
CA VAL A 91 -1.64 -7.02 2.97
C VAL A 91 -0.62 -8.17 3.04
N SER A 92 0.67 -7.92 3.32
CA SER A 92 1.69 -8.97 3.41
C SER A 92 1.64 -9.72 4.73
N ASP A 93 1.49 -9.00 5.86
CA ASP A 93 1.57 -9.60 7.19
C ASP A 93 0.42 -10.58 7.44
N TRP A 94 -0.81 -10.23 7.05
CA TRP A 94 -1.98 -11.09 7.22
C TRP A 94 -2.08 -12.24 6.18
N ALA A 95 -1.35 -12.16 5.06
CA ALA A 95 -1.41 -13.12 3.96
C ALA A 95 -0.27 -14.14 4.04
N GLY A 96 0.68 -13.94 4.96
CA GLY A 96 1.84 -14.82 5.13
C GLY A 96 3.04 -14.48 4.25
N GLY A 97 3.11 -13.26 3.71
CA GLY A 97 4.24 -12.74 2.94
C GLY A 97 3.86 -12.08 1.61
N GLU A 98 4.85 -11.43 0.98
CA GLU A 98 4.65 -10.62 -0.23
C GLU A 98 4.14 -11.44 -1.43
N LYS A 99 4.57 -12.70 -1.57
CA LYS A 99 4.14 -13.58 -2.66
C LYS A 99 2.68 -13.99 -2.51
N GLN A 100 2.28 -14.33 -1.28
CA GLN A 100 0.90 -14.67 -0.94
C GLN A 100 -0.01 -13.44 -1.06
N ALA A 101 0.48 -12.28 -0.62
CA ALA A 101 -0.21 -11.01 -0.80
C ALA A 101 -0.42 -10.64 -2.28
N LEU A 102 0.58 -10.87 -3.14
CA LEU A 102 0.42 -10.69 -4.58
C LEU A 102 -0.57 -11.71 -5.18
N ALA A 103 -0.63 -12.94 -4.67
CA ALA A 103 -1.62 -13.92 -5.11
C ALA A 103 -3.04 -13.45 -4.73
N TRP A 104 -3.25 -13.04 -3.47
CA TRP A 104 -4.50 -12.46 -2.98
C TRP A 104 -4.91 -11.24 -3.81
N TYR A 105 -3.98 -10.31 -4.05
CA TYR A 105 -4.22 -9.09 -4.83
C TYR A 105 -4.78 -9.37 -6.23
N ARG A 106 -4.28 -10.43 -6.87
CA ARG A 106 -4.66 -10.80 -8.25
C ARG A 106 -5.91 -11.67 -8.33
N ALA A 107 -6.15 -12.51 -7.33
CA ALA A 107 -7.11 -13.61 -7.43
C ALA A 107 -8.30 -13.48 -6.48
N GLU A 108 -8.20 -12.76 -5.36
CA GLU A 108 -9.27 -12.73 -4.36
C GLU A 108 -10.40 -11.79 -4.81
N PRO A 109 -11.62 -12.29 -5.02
CA PRO A 109 -12.77 -11.44 -5.29
C PRO A 109 -13.20 -10.71 -4.01
N LEU A 110 -13.35 -9.39 -4.07
CA LEU A 110 -13.75 -8.57 -2.93
C LEU A 110 -15.27 -8.30 -2.97
N PRO A 111 -16.08 -8.83 -2.03
CA PRO A 111 -17.54 -8.66 -2.05
C PRO A 111 -17.97 -7.19 -2.00
N ALA A 112 -17.26 -6.36 -1.21
CA ALA A 112 -17.52 -4.91 -1.11
C ALA A 112 -17.35 -4.15 -2.44
N PHE A 113 -16.67 -4.77 -3.42
CA PHE A 113 -16.44 -4.21 -4.75
C PHE A 113 -17.11 -5.04 -5.85
N GLY A 114 -18.19 -5.77 -5.51
CA GLY A 114 -18.94 -6.57 -6.47
C GLY A 114 -18.16 -7.78 -7.00
N GLY A 115 -17.31 -8.38 -6.16
CA GLY A 115 -16.51 -9.55 -6.52
C GLY A 115 -15.27 -9.24 -7.38
N ARG A 116 -14.93 -7.96 -7.54
CA ARG A 116 -13.71 -7.54 -8.25
C ARG A 116 -12.46 -7.77 -7.41
N THR A 117 -11.34 -8.06 -8.07
CA THR A 117 -10.04 -8.20 -7.41
C THR A 117 -9.38 -6.84 -7.13
N ALA A 118 -8.45 -6.81 -6.18
CA ALA A 118 -7.65 -5.61 -5.91
C ALA A 118 -6.88 -5.14 -7.14
N GLU A 119 -6.33 -6.06 -7.94
CA GLU A 119 -5.70 -5.77 -9.23
C GLU A 119 -6.63 -5.01 -10.16
N SER A 120 -7.85 -5.51 -10.33
CA SER A 120 -8.85 -4.86 -11.19
C SER A 120 -9.16 -3.45 -10.72
N LEU A 121 -9.28 -3.23 -9.40
CA LEU A 121 -9.56 -1.91 -8.84
C LEU A 121 -8.42 -0.92 -9.08
N VAL A 122 -7.17 -1.32 -8.88
CA VAL A 122 -6.01 -0.46 -9.14
C VAL A 122 -5.87 -0.15 -10.65
N LYS A 123 -6.14 -1.13 -11.52
CA LYS A 123 -6.16 -0.91 -12.98
C LYS A 123 -7.17 0.17 -13.38
N ASP A 124 -8.33 0.22 -12.71
CA ASP A 124 -9.39 1.21 -12.89
C ASP A 124 -9.17 2.54 -12.16
N GLY A 125 -8.06 2.71 -11.44
CA GLY A 125 -7.79 3.93 -10.66
C GLY A 125 -8.60 4.03 -9.36
N LYS A 126 -9.10 2.91 -8.84
CA LYS A 126 -9.86 2.81 -7.58
C LYS A 126 -9.01 2.36 -6.39
N ALA A 127 -7.72 2.67 -6.40
CA ALA A 127 -6.81 2.34 -5.30
C ALA A 127 -7.18 3.05 -3.98
N GLY A 128 -7.67 4.29 -4.05
CA GLY A 128 -8.15 5.06 -2.89
C GLY A 128 -9.26 4.33 -2.12
N PRO A 129 -10.43 4.08 -2.74
CA PRO A 129 -11.52 3.34 -2.11
C PRO A 129 -11.10 1.96 -1.58
N LEU A 130 -10.20 1.26 -2.29
CA LEU A 130 -9.66 -0.02 -1.83
C LEU A 130 -8.83 0.13 -0.54
N ARG A 131 -8.02 1.19 -0.41
CA ARG A 131 -7.26 1.47 0.81
C ARG A 131 -8.18 1.79 1.97
N ASP A 132 -9.18 2.65 1.75
CA ASP A 132 -10.16 3.00 2.78
C ASP A 132 -10.89 1.75 3.30
N TRP A 133 -11.23 0.83 2.39
CA TRP A 133 -11.80 -0.46 2.77
C TRP A 133 -10.81 -1.34 3.56
N LEU A 134 -9.54 -1.42 3.14
CA LEU A 134 -8.50 -2.15 3.89
C LEU A 134 -8.22 -1.52 5.27
N ASP A 135 -8.33 -0.20 5.41
CA ASP A 135 -8.30 0.51 6.70
C ASP A 135 -9.45 0.07 7.59
N HIS A 136 -10.67 0.06 7.05
CA HIS A 136 -11.84 -0.37 7.80
C HIS A 136 -11.73 -1.83 8.25
N VAL A 137 -11.34 -2.75 7.36
CA VAL A 137 -11.17 -4.17 7.68
C VAL A 137 -10.10 -4.38 8.76
N ALA A 138 -8.99 -3.63 8.71
CA ALA A 138 -7.92 -3.71 9.71
C ALA A 138 -8.36 -3.20 11.10
N THR A 139 -9.29 -2.24 11.16
CA THR A 139 -9.76 -1.64 12.43
C THR A 139 -10.83 -2.42 13.19
N GLY A 140 -11.38 -3.51 12.63
CA GLY A 140 -12.26 -4.39 13.38
C GLY A 140 -13.42 -4.92 12.55
N GLY A 141 -13.16 -5.95 11.75
CA GLY A 141 -14.21 -6.81 11.20
C GLY A 141 -14.93 -7.59 12.30
N PHE A 142 -15.73 -6.89 13.13
CA PHE A 142 -16.95 -7.30 13.82
C PHE A 142 -17.60 -6.03 14.38
N ALA A 143 -18.69 -5.59 13.75
CA ALA A 143 -19.79 -4.92 14.43
C ALA A 143 -21.08 -5.65 14.04
#